data_AF-A0A2J9PQ14-F1
#
_entry.id   AF-A0A2J9PQ14-F1
#
_cell.length_a   1.000
_cell.length_b   1.000
_cell.length_c   1.000
_cell.angle_alpha   90.00
_cell.angle_beta   90.00
_cell.angle_gamma   90.00
#
_symmetry.space_group_name_H-M   'P 1'
#
loop_
_entity.id
_entity.type
_entity.pdbx_description
1 polymer ?
#
loop_
_entity_poly.entity_id
_entity_poly.type
_entity_poly.pdbx_seq_one_letter_code
_entity_poly.pdbx_strand_id
1 'polypeptide(L)'
;MARKQQNGPKDKRLLAMLVLAGLILFLWVGNRMAEERLGEPVEVAKEVSRTSSIYQEILEDHQLASESSRVRQADEGNKNDQASSSIEDSSWDGASSSSESESGGESASESQQGASSLEEAEDLGQLYHQNSPSVPDGQAYVEVNDNVPIFTDADLTDVEESWERYSPLDDLGRVSEASALLGADLMPAESEQREALTAITPTGWQQNRYDIVSAGWLYNRSHLIGFQLTGQQDNLLNLMTGTRYFNVEGMLPFENYVAAYVEDSENHVRYRITPLFMGDELLARGIFMEAYSIEDGGELQFHVYIPNVQPGIEIDYSDGSNQLAV
;
A
#
# COMPACT_ATOMS: atom_id res chain seq x y z
N MET A 1 -60.11 24.90 53.38
CA MET A 1 -59.30 25.84 52.57
C MET A 1 -57.94 25.19 52.30
N ALA A 2 -57.72 24.67 51.09
CA ALA A 2 -56.48 24.01 50.70
C ALA A 2 -55.46 25.05 50.19
N ARG A 3 -54.29 25.14 50.84
CA ARG A 3 -53.16 25.93 50.33
C ARG A 3 -52.43 25.10 49.27
N LYS A 4 -52.52 25.55 48.01
CA LYS A 4 -51.58 25.16 46.94
C LYS A 4 -50.17 25.64 47.36
N GLN A 5 -49.23 24.72 47.56
CA GLN A 5 -47.81 25.06 47.51
C GLN A 5 -47.43 25.31 46.05
N GLN A 6 -47.03 26.55 45.76
CA GLN A 6 -46.42 26.92 44.48
C GLN A 6 -44.96 26.48 44.49
N ASN A 7 -44.60 25.55 43.61
CA ASN A 7 -43.19 25.24 43.32
C ASN A 7 -42.53 26.48 42.72
N GLY A 8 -41.53 27.02 43.42
CA GLY A 8 -40.86 28.26 43.06
C GLY A 8 -39.87 28.08 41.89
N PRO A 9 -39.39 29.19 41.30
CA PRO A 9 -38.42 29.16 40.19
C PRO A 9 -37.07 28.52 40.55
N LYS A 10 -36.79 28.31 41.84
CA LYS A 10 -35.58 27.62 42.32
C LYS A 10 -35.66 26.11 42.08
N ASP A 11 -36.82 25.48 42.24
CA ASP A 11 -36.98 24.02 42.08
C ASP A 11 -36.90 23.61 40.61
N LYS A 12 -37.41 24.46 39.70
CA LYS A 12 -37.27 24.26 38.25
C LYS A 12 -35.84 24.42 37.77
N ARG A 13 -35.05 25.32 38.38
CA ARG A 13 -33.62 25.50 38.08
C ARG A 13 -32.78 24.33 38.58
N LEU A 14 -33.10 23.82 39.77
CA LEU A 14 -32.42 22.63 40.32
C LEU A 14 -32.71 21.38 39.48
N LEU A 15 -33.96 21.18 39.06
CA LEU A 15 -34.35 20.07 38.19
C LEU A 15 -33.69 20.19 36.80
N ALA A 16 -33.61 21.39 36.23
CA ALA A 16 -32.93 21.63 34.95
C ALA A 16 -31.41 21.37 35.05
N MET A 17 -30.77 21.75 36.16
CA MET A 17 -29.35 21.44 36.39
C MET A 17 -29.10 19.94 36.56
N LEU A 18 -29.99 19.21 37.24
CA LEU A 18 -29.86 17.75 37.39
C LEU A 18 -30.07 17.01 36.06
N VAL A 19 -31.00 17.47 35.21
CA VAL A 19 -31.20 16.92 33.86
C VAL A 19 -29.99 17.23 32.97
N LEU A 20 -29.43 18.44 33.06
CA LEU A 20 -28.24 18.82 32.30
C LEU A 20 -26.99 18.03 32.76
N ALA A 21 -26.81 17.85 34.07
CA ALA A 21 -25.74 17.02 34.62
C ALA A 21 -25.90 15.55 34.24
N GLY A 22 -27.14 15.03 34.21
CA GLY A 22 -27.47 13.71 33.71
C GLY A 22 -27.15 13.54 32.21
N LEU A 23 -27.50 14.53 31.37
CA LEU A 23 -27.17 14.55 29.94
C LEU A 23 -25.66 14.63 29.69
N ILE A 24 -24.93 15.44 30.45
CA ILE A 24 -23.47 15.53 30.35
C ILE A 24 -22.83 14.23 30.79
N LEU A 25 -23.32 13.59 31.86
CA LEU A 25 -22.82 12.28 32.29
C LEU A 25 -23.17 11.18 31.29
N PHE A 26 -24.35 11.22 30.66
CA PHE A 26 -24.76 10.26 29.64
C PHE A 26 -23.99 10.45 28.33
N LEU A 27 -23.68 11.69 27.96
CA LEU A 27 -22.79 12.01 26.85
C LEU A 27 -21.35 11.64 27.19
N TRP A 28 -20.88 11.85 28.41
CA TRP A 28 -19.52 11.47 28.81
C TRP A 28 -19.33 9.96 28.92
N VAL A 29 -20.30 9.23 29.49
CA VAL A 29 -20.31 7.77 29.52
C VAL A 29 -20.55 7.20 28.12
N GLY A 30 -21.41 7.81 27.31
CA GLY A 30 -21.63 7.44 25.92
C GLY A 30 -20.41 7.68 25.05
N ASN A 31 -19.68 8.79 25.24
CA ASN A 31 -18.44 9.10 24.53
C ASN A 31 -17.30 8.22 25.02
N ARG A 32 -17.24 7.88 26.32
CA ARG A 32 -16.27 6.94 26.89
C ARG A 32 -16.53 5.49 26.46
N MET A 33 -17.80 5.08 26.36
CA MET A 33 -18.19 3.76 25.81
C MET A 33 -18.06 3.69 24.28
N ALA A 34 -18.16 4.83 23.58
CA ALA A 34 -17.85 4.94 22.16
C ALA A 34 -16.33 4.91 21.93
N GLU A 35 -15.53 5.57 22.78
CA GLU A 35 -14.06 5.48 22.78
C GLU A 35 -13.58 4.06 23.12
N GLU A 36 -14.23 3.34 24.05
CA GLU A 36 -13.95 1.92 24.33
C GLU A 36 -14.43 0.98 23.19
N ARG A 37 -15.23 1.46 22.22
CA ARG A 37 -15.68 0.69 21.03
C ARG A 37 -15.04 1.15 19.71
N LEU A 38 -14.14 2.13 19.74
CA LEU A 38 -13.44 2.66 18.57
C LEU A 38 -11.97 2.19 18.48
N GLY A 39 -11.58 1.22 19.30
CA GLY A 39 -10.22 0.66 19.36
C GLY A 39 -9.97 -0.66 18.63
N GLU A 40 -10.85 -1.14 17.72
CA GLU A 40 -10.72 -2.51 17.16
C GLU A 40 -10.73 -2.64 15.62
N PRO A 41 -10.03 -1.75 14.90
CA PRO A 41 -9.38 -2.21 13.66
C PRO A 41 -7.87 -1.91 13.62
N VAL A 42 -7.42 -0.88 14.35
CA VAL A 42 -6.03 -0.36 14.30
C VAL A 42 -5.04 -1.20 15.11
N GLU A 43 -5.44 -1.77 16.25
CA GLU A 43 -4.55 -2.70 16.98
C GLU A 43 -4.38 -4.04 16.25
N VAL A 44 -5.43 -4.53 15.58
CA VAL A 44 -5.36 -5.76 14.79
C VAL A 44 -4.40 -5.60 13.61
N ALA A 45 -4.44 -4.49 12.88
CA ALA A 45 -3.51 -4.25 11.77
C ALA A 45 -2.05 -4.09 12.23
N LYS A 46 -1.82 -3.45 13.39
CA LYS A 46 -0.48 -3.33 14.00
C LYS A 46 0.05 -4.65 14.54
N GLU A 47 -0.83 -5.51 15.04
CA GLU A 47 -0.46 -6.85 15.52
C GLU A 47 -0.21 -7.79 14.34
N VAL A 48 -1.06 -7.79 13.30
CA VAL A 48 -0.90 -8.59 12.06
C VAL A 48 0.44 -8.34 11.38
N SER A 49 0.95 -7.11 11.38
CA SER A 49 2.26 -6.79 10.82
C SER A 49 3.45 -7.27 11.66
N ARG A 50 3.38 -7.07 12.98
CA ARG A 50 4.41 -7.58 13.90
C ARG A 50 4.40 -9.11 13.98
N THR A 51 3.27 -9.74 13.71
CA THR A 51 3.12 -11.20 13.62
C THR A 51 3.09 -11.71 12.19
N SER A 52 3.31 -10.86 11.17
CA SER A 52 3.31 -11.30 9.79
C SER A 52 4.47 -12.27 9.65
N SER A 53 4.17 -13.54 9.40
CA SER A 53 5.20 -14.56 9.27
C SER A 53 6.16 -14.23 8.14
N ILE A 54 5.67 -13.56 7.10
CA ILE A 54 6.48 -13.10 5.96
C ILE A 54 7.44 -12.00 6.40
N TYR A 55 6.97 -11.00 7.16
CA TYR A 55 7.86 -9.96 7.68
C TYR A 55 8.93 -10.54 8.61
N GLN A 56 8.54 -11.48 9.48
CA GLN A 56 9.49 -12.14 10.38
C GLN A 56 10.48 -13.03 9.61
N GLU A 57 10.02 -13.76 8.59
CA GLU A 57 10.88 -14.57 7.69
C GLU A 57 11.89 -13.69 6.96
N ILE A 58 11.44 -12.57 6.38
CA ILE A 58 12.31 -11.58 5.73
C ILE A 58 13.36 -11.04 6.72
N LEU A 59 12.94 -10.66 7.93
CA LEU A 59 13.88 -10.15 8.94
C LEU A 59 14.89 -11.22 9.41
N GLU A 60 14.47 -12.47 9.50
CA GLU A 60 15.34 -13.60 9.87
C GLU A 60 16.37 -13.90 8.77
N ASP A 61 15.93 -13.97 7.51
CA ASP A 61 16.79 -14.27 6.36
C ASP A 61 17.85 -13.18 6.13
N HIS A 62 17.48 -11.91 6.34
CA HIS A 62 18.39 -10.78 6.21
C HIS A 62 19.12 -10.43 7.51
N GLN A 63 19.01 -11.24 8.58
CA GLN A 63 19.69 -11.05 9.87
C GLN A 63 19.40 -9.70 10.58
N LEU A 64 18.25 -9.08 10.28
CA LEU A 64 17.84 -7.79 10.83
C LEU A 64 17.04 -7.91 12.15
N ALA A 65 16.87 -9.13 12.65
CA ALA A 65 16.07 -9.44 13.85
C ALA A 65 16.61 -8.87 15.18
N SER A 66 17.66 -8.04 15.18
CA SER A 66 18.21 -7.45 16.39
C SER A 66 18.47 -5.94 16.28
N GLU A 67 17.41 -5.13 16.28
CA GLU A 67 17.26 -3.92 17.11
C GLU A 67 16.05 -3.11 16.64
N SER A 68 15.15 -2.79 17.58
CA SER A 68 14.23 -1.63 17.62
C SER A 68 14.01 -0.78 16.34
N SER A 69 13.56 -1.37 15.23
CA SER A 69 13.10 -0.61 14.07
C SER A 69 11.85 0.20 14.46
N ARG A 70 11.87 1.52 14.32
CA ARG A 70 10.74 2.42 14.62
C ARG A 70 9.74 2.53 13.47
N VAL A 71 9.68 1.52 12.59
CA VAL A 71 8.83 1.48 11.40
C VAL A 71 7.46 2.06 11.69
N ARG A 72 7.20 3.24 11.10
CA ARG A 72 5.90 3.87 11.17
C ARG A 72 5.03 3.24 10.12
N GLN A 73 4.42 2.15 10.52
CA GLN A 73 3.43 1.53 9.68
C GLN A 73 2.26 2.51 9.51
N ALA A 74 2.13 3.05 8.29
CA ALA A 74 0.90 3.69 7.92
C ALA A 74 -0.21 2.62 8.01
N ASP A 75 -1.41 3.02 8.43
CA ASP A 75 -2.58 2.14 8.58
C ASP A 75 -3.11 1.71 7.18
N GLU A 76 -2.20 1.37 6.26
CA GLU A 76 -2.38 1.25 4.80
C GLU A 76 -3.42 0.18 4.49
N GLY A 77 -3.37 -0.93 5.22
CA GLY A 77 -4.35 -2.00 5.13
C GLY A 77 -5.70 -1.67 5.74
N ASN A 78 -5.80 -0.74 6.69
CA ASN A 78 -6.89 -0.72 7.66
C ASN A 78 -7.80 0.53 7.61
N LYS A 79 -7.38 1.59 6.92
CA LYS A 79 -8.28 2.67 6.51
C LYS A 79 -9.19 2.15 5.39
N ASN A 80 -10.35 1.61 5.78
CA ASN A 80 -11.39 1.21 4.84
C ASN A 80 -12.00 2.44 4.15
N ASP A 81 -11.74 2.57 2.86
CA ASP A 81 -12.26 3.64 2.02
C ASP A 81 -13.72 3.37 1.65
N GLN A 82 -14.66 4.01 2.37
CA GLN A 82 -16.09 3.81 2.12
C GLN A 82 -16.50 4.31 0.72
N ALA A 83 -17.33 3.51 0.05
CA ALA A 83 -17.85 3.80 -1.28
C ALA A 83 -18.80 5.01 -1.29
N SER A 84 -18.53 5.96 -2.18
CA SER A 84 -19.49 6.91 -2.72
C SER A 84 -19.72 6.56 -4.19
N SER A 85 -20.85 5.93 -4.49
CA SER A 85 -21.32 5.72 -5.86
C SER A 85 -22.02 7.00 -6.37
N SER A 86 -21.28 7.87 -7.05
CA SER A 86 -21.87 8.84 -7.97
C SER A 86 -20.79 9.43 -8.87
N ILE A 87 -20.87 9.06 -10.14
CA ILE A 87 -20.06 9.51 -11.27
C ILE A 87 -20.36 10.99 -11.53
N GLU A 88 -19.32 11.83 -11.54
CA GLU A 88 -19.23 12.99 -12.43
C GLU A 88 -17.84 13.02 -13.07
N ASP A 89 -17.85 13.02 -14.40
CA ASP A 89 -16.72 12.99 -15.31
C ASP A 89 -16.10 14.39 -15.43
N SER A 90 -14.81 14.51 -15.16
CA SER A 90 -14.05 15.74 -15.45
C SER A 90 -12.74 15.40 -16.17
N SER A 91 -12.84 15.43 -17.50
CA SER A 91 -11.76 15.52 -18.48
C SER A 91 -10.70 16.55 -18.08
N TRP A 92 -9.45 16.10 -17.90
CA TRP A 92 -8.28 16.98 -17.77
C TRP A 92 -7.36 16.77 -18.98
N ASP A 93 -7.23 17.82 -19.79
CA ASP A 93 -6.31 17.89 -20.92
C ASP A 93 -4.85 18.01 -20.45
N GLY A 94 -4.04 16.97 -20.70
CA GLY A 94 -2.59 16.98 -20.52
C GLY A 94 -1.87 17.52 -21.76
N ALA A 95 -1.15 18.62 -21.60
CA ALA A 95 -0.32 19.20 -22.65
C ALA A 95 1.07 18.54 -22.66
N SER A 96 1.43 17.98 -23.82
CA SER A 96 2.74 17.43 -24.16
C SER A 96 3.81 18.52 -24.29
N SER A 97 5.02 18.22 -23.82
CA SER A 97 6.24 18.94 -24.21
C SER A 97 7.39 17.94 -24.36
N SER A 98 7.73 17.67 -25.61
CA SER A 98 8.89 16.93 -26.08
C SER A 98 10.20 17.72 -25.95
N SER A 99 11.29 17.05 -25.60
CA SER A 99 12.64 17.44 -26.05
C SER A 99 13.59 16.25 -26.08
N GLU A 100 14.11 15.96 -27.27
CA GLU A 100 15.19 15.02 -27.57
C GLU A 100 16.59 15.67 -27.43
N SER A 101 17.62 14.80 -27.38
CA SER A 101 19.06 14.91 -27.70
C SER A 101 19.97 14.61 -26.50
N GLU A 102 20.64 13.44 -26.41
CA GLU A 102 21.71 12.79 -27.20
C GLU A 102 23.10 12.88 -26.50
N SER A 103 23.71 11.69 -26.40
CA SER A 103 25.16 11.39 -26.53
C SER A 103 26.13 11.69 -25.38
N GLY A 104 26.56 10.61 -24.71
CA GLY A 104 27.92 10.08 -24.90
C GLY A 104 28.89 10.23 -23.73
N GLY A 105 29.30 9.08 -23.16
CA GLY A 105 30.44 9.00 -22.24
C GLY A 105 30.59 7.63 -21.58
N GLU A 106 31.17 6.66 -22.30
CA GLU A 106 31.62 5.39 -21.72
C GLU A 106 32.70 5.64 -20.64
N SER A 107 32.41 5.21 -19.41
CA SER A 107 33.43 4.87 -18.42
C SER A 107 33.08 3.54 -17.79
N ALA A 108 33.98 2.58 -17.98
CA ALA A 108 33.92 1.27 -17.37
C ALA A 108 34.03 1.41 -15.85
N SER A 109 32.99 1.02 -15.13
CA SER A 109 33.00 0.81 -13.68
C SER A 109 32.68 -0.65 -13.37
N GLU A 110 33.31 -1.13 -12.31
CA GLU A 110 33.32 -2.51 -11.86
C GLU A 110 31.91 -3.04 -11.57
N SER A 111 31.62 -4.25 -12.07
CA SER A 111 30.34 -4.94 -11.92
C SER A 111 29.96 -5.10 -10.45
N GLN A 112 28.91 -4.43 -10.00
CA GLN A 112 28.23 -4.74 -8.74
C GLN A 112 27.45 -6.05 -8.91
N GLN A 113 27.46 -6.90 -7.88
CA GLN A 113 26.72 -8.17 -7.88
C GLN A 113 25.22 -7.87 -7.92
N GLY A 114 24.54 -8.19 -9.03
CA GLY A 114 23.08 -7.99 -9.19
C GLY A 114 22.68 -7.10 -10.36
N ALA A 115 23.63 -6.41 -10.99
CA ALA A 115 23.35 -5.62 -12.18
C ALA A 115 23.38 -6.49 -13.46
N SER A 116 22.32 -6.38 -14.26
CA SER A 116 22.20 -7.02 -15.57
C SER A 116 22.56 -6.05 -16.69
N SER A 117 23.02 -6.57 -17.83
CA SER A 117 23.13 -5.74 -19.03
C SER A 117 21.74 -5.31 -19.52
N LEU A 118 21.62 -4.21 -20.27
CA LEU A 118 20.32 -3.75 -20.80
C LEU A 118 19.56 -4.85 -21.57
N GLU A 119 20.25 -5.57 -22.45
CA GLU A 119 19.66 -6.66 -23.25
C GLU A 119 19.21 -7.82 -22.36
N GLU A 120 19.98 -8.14 -21.32
CA GLU A 120 19.63 -9.18 -20.34
C GLU A 120 18.45 -8.78 -19.46
N ALA A 121 18.39 -7.53 -18.99
CA ALA A 121 17.26 -7.01 -18.23
C ALA A 121 15.96 -7.06 -19.05
N GLU A 122 16.03 -6.68 -20.33
CA GLU A 122 14.89 -6.76 -21.26
C GLU A 122 14.43 -8.21 -21.47
N ASP A 123 15.37 -9.13 -21.72
CA ASP A 123 15.06 -10.56 -21.90
C ASP A 123 14.45 -11.18 -20.63
N LEU A 124 14.99 -10.86 -19.44
CA LEU A 124 14.47 -11.35 -18.17
C LEU A 124 13.11 -10.72 -17.84
N GLY A 125 12.90 -9.44 -18.15
CA GLY A 125 11.60 -8.78 -18.04
C GLY A 125 10.56 -9.44 -18.94
N GLN A 126 10.92 -9.75 -20.18
CA GLN A 126 10.06 -10.49 -21.11
C GLN A 126 9.75 -11.91 -20.62
N LEU A 127 10.72 -12.56 -19.96
CA LEU A 127 10.57 -13.91 -19.42
C LEU A 127 9.62 -13.93 -18.20
N TYR A 128 9.85 -13.04 -17.23
CA TYR A 128 9.16 -13.08 -15.95
C TYR A 128 7.90 -12.21 -15.92
N HIS A 129 7.95 -10.96 -16.39
CA HIS A 129 6.89 -9.99 -16.16
C HIS A 129 5.69 -10.10 -17.12
N GLN A 130 5.68 -11.11 -17.99
CA GLN A 130 4.64 -11.31 -19.01
C GLN A 130 3.66 -12.43 -18.68
N ASN A 131 3.97 -13.27 -17.70
CA ASN A 131 3.15 -14.40 -17.31
C ASN A 131 3.04 -14.48 -15.79
N SER A 132 1.90 -14.94 -15.30
CA SER A 132 1.70 -15.14 -13.86
C SER A 132 2.48 -16.38 -13.40
N PRO A 133 3.43 -16.25 -12.44
CA PRO A 133 4.06 -17.38 -11.79
C PRO A 133 3.03 -18.25 -11.07
N SER A 134 3.29 -19.57 -11.02
CA SER A 134 2.48 -20.47 -10.21
C SER A 134 2.76 -20.23 -8.72
N VAL A 135 1.76 -19.75 -7.99
CA VAL A 135 1.85 -19.55 -6.53
C VAL A 135 1.24 -20.75 -5.82
N PRO A 136 1.99 -21.47 -4.98
CA PRO A 136 1.45 -22.55 -4.15
C PRO A 136 0.29 -22.10 -3.26
N ASP A 137 -0.69 -22.97 -3.06
CA ASP A 137 -1.85 -22.70 -2.22
C ASP A 137 -1.44 -22.23 -0.82
N GLY A 138 -1.99 -21.09 -0.40
CA GLY A 138 -1.74 -20.50 0.92
C GLY A 138 -0.47 -19.65 1.02
N GLN A 139 0.32 -19.50 -0.06
CA GLN A 139 1.40 -18.52 -0.09
C GLN A 139 0.89 -17.15 -0.56
N ALA A 140 1.39 -16.08 0.06
CA ALA A 140 1.06 -14.70 -0.33
C ALA A 140 2.00 -14.14 -1.42
N TYR A 141 3.11 -14.82 -1.71
CA TYR A 141 4.06 -14.45 -2.75
C TYR A 141 4.85 -15.68 -3.22
N VAL A 142 5.62 -15.52 -4.30
CA VAL A 142 6.72 -16.41 -4.68
C VAL A 142 7.94 -15.59 -5.07
N GLU A 143 9.12 -16.14 -4.84
CA GLU A 143 10.36 -15.59 -5.38
C GLU A 143 10.42 -15.75 -6.90
N VAL A 144 11.02 -14.78 -7.55
CA VAL A 144 11.22 -14.71 -8.99
C VAL A 144 12.72 -14.51 -9.21
N ASN A 145 13.26 -15.12 -10.27
CA ASN A 145 14.67 -14.97 -10.63
C ASN A 145 15.64 -15.26 -9.47
N ASP A 146 15.41 -16.34 -8.71
CA ASP A 146 16.19 -16.69 -7.52
C ASP A 146 16.27 -15.54 -6.49
N ASN A 147 15.19 -14.75 -6.40
CA ASN A 147 15.05 -13.55 -5.57
C ASN A 147 16.02 -12.41 -5.93
N VAL A 148 16.58 -12.41 -7.15
CA VAL A 148 17.49 -11.38 -7.66
C VAL A 148 16.75 -10.42 -8.57
N PRO A 149 16.72 -9.10 -8.28
CA PRO A 149 16.06 -8.11 -9.13
C PRO A 149 16.75 -7.96 -10.48
N ILE A 150 16.02 -7.45 -11.47
CA ILE A 150 16.50 -7.31 -12.85
C ILE A 150 16.81 -5.84 -13.17
N PHE A 151 17.56 -5.19 -12.27
CA PHE A 151 18.06 -3.83 -12.48
C PHE A 151 19.29 -3.83 -13.39
N THR A 152 19.44 -2.77 -14.16
CA THR A 152 20.64 -2.55 -14.99
C THR A 152 21.71 -1.80 -14.21
N ASP A 153 22.96 -1.81 -14.69
CA ASP A 153 24.01 -0.95 -14.12
C ASP A 153 23.58 0.54 -14.08
N ALA A 154 22.82 0.98 -15.09
CA ALA A 154 22.31 2.35 -15.16
C ALA A 154 21.25 2.63 -14.09
N ASP A 155 20.44 1.63 -13.71
CA ASP A 155 19.47 1.76 -12.63
C ASP A 155 20.11 1.94 -11.25
N LEU A 156 21.36 1.49 -11.08
CA LEU A 156 22.04 1.42 -9.78
C LEU A 156 23.11 2.50 -9.57
N THR A 157 23.38 3.35 -10.57
CA THR A 157 24.51 4.28 -10.55
C THR A 157 24.14 5.74 -10.27
N ASP A 158 22.87 6.12 -10.40
CA ASP A 158 22.39 7.49 -10.16
C ASP A 158 21.69 7.60 -8.79
N VAL A 159 22.47 7.98 -7.76
CA VAL A 159 22.02 8.04 -6.35
C VAL A 159 22.15 9.43 -5.71
N GLU A 160 22.21 10.50 -6.51
CA GLU A 160 22.42 11.83 -5.95
C GLU A 160 21.18 12.40 -5.23
N GLU A 161 19.98 12.11 -5.74
CA GLU A 161 18.71 12.58 -5.18
C GLU A 161 17.65 11.49 -5.26
N SER A 162 16.92 11.24 -4.17
CA SER A 162 15.78 10.34 -4.16
C SER A 162 14.70 10.80 -5.12
N TRP A 163 14.02 9.86 -5.77
CA TRP A 163 12.97 10.17 -6.74
C TRP A 163 11.90 9.08 -6.83
N GLU A 164 10.73 9.46 -7.31
CA GLU A 164 9.64 8.56 -7.64
C GLU A 164 9.11 8.88 -9.04
N ARG A 165 8.74 7.85 -9.80
CA ARG A 165 8.20 7.97 -11.16
C ARG A 165 7.08 6.95 -11.34
N TYR A 166 5.96 7.46 -11.83
CA TYR A 166 4.79 6.65 -12.15
C TYR A 166 4.52 6.73 -13.64
N SER A 167 4.47 5.58 -14.30
CA SER A 167 4.17 5.53 -15.72
C SER A 167 2.73 6.00 -16.00
N PRO A 168 2.44 6.55 -17.18
CA PRO A 168 1.08 6.86 -17.58
C PRO A 168 0.17 5.63 -17.49
N LEU A 169 -1.12 5.89 -17.27
CA LEU A 169 -2.12 4.85 -17.45
C LEU A 169 -2.07 4.34 -18.89
N ASP A 170 -2.32 3.05 -19.09
CA ASP A 170 -2.41 2.49 -20.43
C ASP A 170 -3.74 2.85 -21.13
N ASP A 171 -3.93 2.35 -22.35
CA ASP A 171 -5.11 2.65 -23.18
C ASP A 171 -6.44 2.17 -22.56
N LEU A 172 -6.39 1.27 -21.57
CA LEU A 172 -7.56 0.80 -20.81
C LEU A 172 -7.72 1.55 -19.47
N GLY A 173 -6.88 2.56 -19.20
CA GLY A 173 -6.88 3.34 -17.97
C GLY A 173 -6.25 2.61 -16.78
N ARG A 174 -5.49 1.54 -17.03
CA ARG A 174 -4.86 0.72 -15.98
C ARG A 174 -3.54 1.33 -15.58
N VAL A 175 -3.15 1.16 -14.31
CA VAL A 175 -1.82 1.58 -13.85
C VAL A 175 -0.73 0.76 -14.52
N SER A 176 0.41 1.39 -14.73
CA SER A 176 1.61 0.81 -15.33
C SER A 176 2.73 0.75 -14.30
N GLU A 177 3.96 0.47 -14.72
CA GLU A 177 5.13 0.41 -13.83
C GLU A 177 5.29 1.68 -12.98
N ALA A 178 5.57 1.49 -11.68
CA ALA A 178 6.05 2.53 -10.78
C ALA A 178 7.49 2.22 -10.37
N SER A 179 8.36 3.21 -10.44
CA SER A 179 9.79 3.11 -10.15
C SER A 179 10.20 4.21 -9.18
N ALA A 180 11.09 3.91 -8.25
CA ALA A 180 11.68 4.90 -7.33
C ALA A 180 13.14 4.60 -7.03
N LEU A 181 13.84 5.65 -6.62
CA LEU A 181 15.01 5.58 -5.77
C LEU A 181 14.56 6.09 -4.39
N LEU A 182 14.33 5.16 -3.48
CA LEU A 182 13.81 5.46 -2.16
C LEU A 182 14.94 5.89 -1.24
N GLY A 183 14.74 6.98 -0.53
CA GLY A 183 15.61 7.48 0.53
C GLY A 183 14.78 8.13 1.63
N ALA A 184 15.41 8.40 2.78
CA ALA A 184 14.70 8.90 3.97
C ALA A 184 14.01 10.26 3.76
N ASP A 185 14.44 11.03 2.75
CA ASP A 185 13.87 12.33 2.38
C ASP A 185 12.54 12.24 1.60
N LEU A 186 12.23 11.09 0.99
CA LEU A 186 10.90 10.84 0.39
C LEU A 186 9.86 10.40 1.43
N MET A 187 10.30 9.83 2.56
CA MET A 187 9.37 9.33 3.57
C MET A 187 8.56 10.47 4.19
N PRO A 188 7.25 10.28 4.43
CA PRO A 188 6.39 11.31 4.99
C PRO A 188 6.84 11.70 6.41
N ALA A 189 6.72 12.98 6.74
CA ALA A 189 7.05 13.44 8.09
C ALA A 189 6.07 12.87 9.14
N GLU A 190 6.53 12.81 10.40
CA GLU A 190 5.73 12.37 11.56
C GLU A 190 4.31 12.89 11.66
N SER A 191 4.14 14.15 11.30
CA SER A 191 2.88 14.86 11.41
C SER A 191 1.92 14.52 10.29
N GLU A 192 2.42 13.94 9.20
CA GLU A 192 1.65 13.59 8.02
C GLU A 192 0.98 12.23 8.21
N GLN A 193 -0.31 12.18 7.92
CA GLN A 193 -1.11 10.98 8.09
C GLN A 193 -1.74 10.63 6.77
N ARG A 194 -1.72 9.33 6.43
CA ARG A 194 -2.51 8.78 5.34
C ARG A 194 -3.96 9.20 5.43
N GLU A 195 -4.52 9.79 4.38
CA GLU A 195 -5.95 10.10 4.35
C GLU A 195 -6.76 8.92 3.81
N ALA A 196 -8.08 8.97 3.95
CA ALA A 196 -8.95 7.99 3.30
C ALA A 196 -9.03 8.28 1.80
N LEU A 197 -8.81 7.28 0.97
CA LEU A 197 -8.78 7.42 -0.48
C LEU A 197 -10.17 7.13 -1.03
N THR A 198 -11.10 8.08 -0.97
CA THR A 198 -12.49 7.85 -1.42
C THR A 198 -12.76 8.33 -2.84
N ALA A 199 -11.93 9.22 -3.39
CA ALA A 199 -12.18 9.90 -4.66
C ALA A 199 -11.78 9.07 -5.90
N ILE A 200 -10.87 8.12 -5.74
CA ILE A 200 -10.28 7.36 -6.85
C ILE A 200 -11.02 6.04 -7.04
N THR A 201 -11.18 5.59 -8.27
CA THR A 201 -11.74 4.27 -8.56
C THR A 201 -10.88 3.65 -9.65
N PRO A 202 -9.90 2.80 -9.29
CA PRO A 202 -9.06 2.14 -10.28
C PRO A 202 -9.89 1.19 -11.16
N THR A 203 -9.27 0.71 -12.24
CA THR A 203 -9.88 -0.32 -13.10
C THR A 203 -10.19 -1.60 -12.30
N GLY A 204 -11.20 -2.35 -12.72
CA GLY A 204 -11.59 -3.60 -12.06
C GLY A 204 -12.30 -3.43 -10.70
N TRP A 205 -12.71 -2.21 -10.33
CA TRP A 205 -13.32 -1.96 -9.02
C TRP A 205 -14.77 -2.47 -8.92
N GLN A 206 -14.95 -3.73 -8.54
CA GLN A 206 -16.27 -4.36 -8.27
C GLN A 206 -16.36 -4.79 -6.80
N GLN A 207 -16.59 -3.82 -5.92
CA GLN A 207 -16.50 -4.03 -4.47
C GLN A 207 -17.67 -4.86 -3.90
N ASN A 208 -17.34 -5.85 -3.07
CA ASN A 208 -18.28 -6.64 -2.26
C ASN A 208 -17.79 -6.80 -0.82
N ARG A 209 -18.70 -7.25 0.06
CA ARG A 209 -18.41 -7.53 1.46
C ARG A 209 -18.53 -9.03 1.76
N TYR A 210 -17.54 -9.57 2.47
CA TYR A 210 -17.49 -10.97 2.88
C TYR A 210 -17.08 -11.09 4.35
N ASP A 211 -17.72 -12.01 5.08
CA ASP A 211 -17.40 -12.24 6.49
C ASP A 211 -16.02 -12.91 6.69
N ILE A 212 -15.48 -13.55 5.65
CA ILE A 212 -14.16 -14.19 5.65
C ILE A 212 -13.01 -13.21 5.38
N VAL A 213 -13.31 -11.97 4.99
CA VAL A 213 -12.31 -10.93 4.72
C VAL A 213 -12.18 -10.03 5.94
N SER A 214 -10.94 -9.76 6.35
CA SER A 214 -10.67 -8.85 7.48
C SER A 214 -11.23 -7.45 7.19
N ALA A 215 -11.94 -6.88 8.15
CA ALA A 215 -12.73 -5.64 8.00
C ALA A 215 -13.86 -5.67 6.95
N GLY A 216 -14.13 -6.83 6.35
CA GLY A 216 -15.31 -7.13 5.53
C GLY A 216 -15.21 -6.79 4.04
N TRP A 217 -14.52 -5.73 3.64
CA TRP A 217 -14.46 -5.30 2.24
C TRP A 217 -13.36 -6.02 1.47
N LEU A 218 -13.66 -6.51 0.26
CA LEU A 218 -12.71 -7.28 -0.55
C LEU A 218 -11.56 -6.42 -1.07
N TYR A 219 -11.88 -5.30 -1.73
CA TYR A 219 -10.88 -4.50 -2.43
C TYR A 219 -10.40 -3.29 -1.63
N ASN A 220 -9.09 -3.07 -1.68
CA ASN A 220 -8.37 -1.88 -1.27
C ASN A 220 -7.96 -1.09 -2.52
N ARG A 221 -7.78 0.22 -2.34
CA ARG A 221 -6.98 1.04 -3.26
C ARG A 221 -5.53 0.85 -2.86
N SER A 222 -4.92 -0.14 -3.48
CA SER A 222 -3.55 -0.54 -3.18
C SER A 222 -2.60 0.40 -3.89
N HIS A 223 -1.72 1.01 -3.12
CA HIS A 223 -0.60 1.77 -3.65
C HIS A 223 0.35 0.83 -4.37
N LEU A 224 0.94 1.24 -5.51
CA LEU A 224 2.08 0.51 -6.08
C LEU A 224 3.29 0.74 -5.20
N ILE A 225 3.60 2.01 -4.93
CA ILE A 225 4.60 2.43 -3.94
C ILE A 225 3.86 3.02 -2.74
N GLY A 226 3.93 2.34 -1.60
CA GLY A 226 3.22 2.68 -0.37
C GLY A 226 3.45 4.11 0.13
N PHE A 227 2.43 4.68 0.76
CA PHE A 227 2.49 6.05 1.32
C PHE A 227 3.65 6.20 2.30
N GLN A 228 3.95 5.17 3.09
CA GLN A 228 5.05 5.22 4.06
C GLN A 228 6.44 5.40 3.40
N LEU A 229 6.58 5.11 2.11
CA LEU A 229 7.85 5.22 1.39
C LEU A 229 8.03 6.58 0.71
N THR A 230 6.94 7.23 0.27
CA THR A 230 7.04 8.47 -0.54
C THR A 230 6.08 9.60 -0.18
N GLY A 231 5.16 9.37 0.77
CA GLY A 231 4.15 10.36 1.15
C GLY A 231 3.01 10.54 0.12
N GLN A 232 3.01 9.80 -0.99
CA GLN A 232 1.98 9.93 -2.03
C GLN A 232 0.62 9.39 -1.60
N GLN A 233 -0.42 10.22 -1.73
CA GLN A 233 -1.78 9.87 -1.30
C GLN A 233 -2.67 9.36 -2.41
N ASP A 234 -3.24 10.26 -3.21
CA ASP A 234 -4.29 10.00 -4.17
C ASP A 234 -3.77 10.19 -5.60
N ASN A 235 -2.56 9.69 -5.88
CA ASN A 235 -2.03 9.66 -7.24
C ASN A 235 -2.72 8.54 -8.02
N LEU A 236 -3.51 8.90 -9.04
CA LEU A 236 -4.19 7.96 -9.95
C LEU A 236 -3.23 6.98 -10.63
N LEU A 237 -1.98 7.39 -10.86
CA LEU A 237 -0.95 6.54 -11.47
C LEU A 237 -0.32 5.54 -10.48
N ASN A 238 -0.62 5.67 -9.19
CA ASN A 238 -0.06 4.86 -8.11
C ASN A 238 -1.12 3.98 -7.42
N LEU A 239 -2.37 3.93 -7.89
CA LEU A 239 -3.45 3.21 -7.20
C LEU A 239 -4.10 2.15 -8.09
N MET A 240 -4.03 0.90 -7.65
CA MET A 240 -4.68 -0.25 -8.29
C MET A 240 -5.77 -0.85 -7.40
N THR A 241 -6.68 -1.60 -8.02
CA THR A 241 -7.60 -2.47 -7.27
C THR A 241 -6.82 -3.70 -6.81
N GLY A 242 -6.58 -3.80 -5.49
CA GLY A 242 -5.95 -4.96 -4.86
C GLY A 242 -6.89 -5.58 -3.83
N THR A 243 -6.87 -6.91 -3.66
CA THR A 243 -7.63 -7.52 -2.56
C THR A 243 -7.02 -7.16 -1.21
N ARG A 244 -7.80 -7.31 -0.14
CA ARG A 244 -7.32 -7.12 1.24
C ARG A 244 -6.13 -8.02 1.56
N TYR A 245 -6.20 -9.29 1.18
CA TYR A 245 -5.10 -10.24 1.37
C TYR A 245 -3.85 -9.83 0.59
N PHE A 246 -3.99 -9.51 -0.70
CA PHE A 246 -2.91 -8.98 -1.53
C PHE A 246 -2.23 -7.75 -0.89
N ASN A 247 -3.03 -6.79 -0.43
CA ASN A 247 -2.52 -5.55 0.15
C ASN A 247 -1.83 -5.78 1.50
N VAL A 248 -2.40 -6.61 2.38
CA VAL A 248 -1.98 -6.68 3.80
C VAL A 248 -1.03 -7.84 4.07
N GLU A 249 -1.31 -9.01 3.51
CA GLU A 249 -0.48 -10.20 3.69
C GLU A 249 0.59 -10.31 2.59
N GLY A 250 0.32 -9.78 1.40
CA GLY A 250 1.24 -9.79 0.27
C GLY A 250 2.25 -8.65 0.31
N MET A 251 1.81 -7.41 0.05
CA MET A 251 2.68 -6.26 -0.17
C MET A 251 3.32 -5.70 1.12
N LEU A 252 2.49 -5.45 2.13
CA LEU A 252 2.86 -4.70 3.33
C LEU A 252 4.11 -5.24 4.07
N PRO A 253 4.37 -6.55 4.16
CA PRO A 253 5.62 -7.06 4.73
C PRO A 253 6.87 -6.56 4.01
N PHE A 254 6.89 -6.59 2.68
CA PHE A 254 8.02 -6.11 1.87
C PHE A 254 8.17 -4.59 1.94
N GLU A 255 7.05 -3.85 1.93
CA GLU A 255 7.06 -2.40 2.09
C GLU A 255 7.63 -1.99 3.46
N ASN A 256 7.26 -2.72 4.52
CA ASN A 256 7.81 -2.49 5.86
C ASN A 256 9.30 -2.82 5.92
N TYR A 257 9.74 -3.87 5.22
CA TYR A 257 11.15 -4.23 5.18
C TYR A 257 11.99 -3.12 4.54
N VAL A 258 11.55 -2.63 3.38
CA VAL A 258 12.21 -1.51 2.70
C VAL A 258 12.18 -0.24 3.55
N ALA A 259 11.04 0.10 4.15
CA ALA A 259 10.92 1.28 5.00
C ALA A 259 11.85 1.21 6.23
N ALA A 260 11.90 0.06 6.90
CA ALA A 260 12.80 -0.17 8.04
C ALA A 260 14.27 0.02 7.63
N TYR A 261 14.65 -0.59 6.51
CA TYR A 261 16.01 -0.52 6.00
C TYR A 261 16.42 0.92 5.67
N VAL A 262 15.56 1.68 4.97
CA VAL A 262 15.82 3.10 4.65
C VAL A 262 15.92 3.95 5.93
N GLU A 263 15.02 3.74 6.90
CA GLU A 263 15.05 4.48 8.19
C GLU A 263 16.32 4.18 9.01
N ASP A 264 16.77 2.93 9.04
CA ASP A 264 17.85 2.49 9.92
C ASP A 264 19.24 2.72 9.31
N SER A 265 19.39 2.57 7.99
CA SER A 265 20.68 2.69 7.29
C SER A 265 20.93 4.09 6.72
N GLU A 266 19.87 4.87 6.44
CA GLU A 266 19.91 6.07 5.60
C GLU A 266 20.42 5.83 4.16
N ASN A 267 20.53 4.56 3.73
CA ASN A 267 20.91 4.18 2.37
C ASN A 267 19.72 4.29 1.41
N HIS A 268 20.01 4.29 0.10
CA HIS A 268 19.00 4.29 -0.94
C HIS A 268 18.63 2.88 -1.39
N VAL A 269 17.35 2.71 -1.75
CA VAL A 269 16.82 1.47 -2.32
C VAL A 269 16.24 1.76 -3.70
N ARG A 270 16.82 1.16 -4.74
CA ARG A 270 16.18 1.11 -6.07
C ARG A 270 14.97 0.20 -5.97
N TYR A 271 13.82 0.71 -6.35
CA TYR A 271 12.53 0.05 -6.14
C TYR A 271 11.68 0.10 -7.40
N ARG A 272 11.06 -1.03 -7.77
CA ARG A 272 10.19 -1.12 -8.96
C ARG A 272 9.01 -2.06 -8.72
N ILE A 273 7.86 -1.61 -9.19
CA ILE A 273 6.58 -2.32 -9.09
C ILE A 273 5.97 -2.42 -10.48
N THR A 274 5.76 -3.65 -10.94
CA THR A 274 5.23 -3.93 -12.27
C THR A 274 3.92 -4.70 -12.14
N PRO A 275 2.76 -4.04 -12.33
CA PRO A 275 1.47 -4.72 -12.37
C PRO A 275 1.37 -5.71 -13.54
N LEU A 276 0.85 -6.90 -13.30
CA LEU A 276 0.62 -7.91 -14.33
C LEU A 276 -0.86 -7.94 -14.72
N PHE A 277 -1.17 -7.47 -15.94
CA PHE A 277 -2.49 -7.65 -16.57
C PHE A 277 -2.40 -8.64 -17.72
N MET A 278 -3.37 -9.55 -17.86
CA MET A 278 -3.42 -10.47 -18.99
C MET A 278 -4.40 -9.96 -20.06
N GLY A 279 -3.89 -9.61 -21.24
CA GLY A 279 -4.73 -9.10 -22.33
C GLY A 279 -5.52 -7.85 -21.92
N ASP A 280 -6.84 -7.89 -22.12
CA ASP A 280 -7.75 -6.78 -21.85
C ASP A 280 -8.34 -6.79 -20.42
N GLU A 281 -7.77 -7.57 -19.50
CA GLU A 281 -8.22 -7.62 -18.10
C GLU A 281 -8.14 -6.25 -17.42
N LEU A 282 -9.21 -5.87 -16.70
CA LEU A 282 -9.26 -4.60 -15.96
C LEU A 282 -8.72 -4.72 -14.53
N LEU A 283 -8.59 -5.95 -14.00
CA LEU A 283 -7.98 -6.22 -12.71
C LEU A 283 -6.66 -6.95 -12.91
N ALA A 284 -5.59 -6.47 -12.25
CA ALA A 284 -4.29 -7.11 -12.35
C ALA A 284 -4.31 -8.49 -11.67
N ARG A 285 -3.60 -9.45 -12.25
CA ARG A 285 -3.35 -10.78 -11.68
C ARG A 285 -2.48 -10.73 -10.43
N GLY A 286 -1.67 -9.68 -10.29
CA GLY A 286 -0.70 -9.49 -9.22
C GLY A 286 0.28 -8.39 -9.58
N ILE A 287 1.36 -8.29 -8.81
CA ILE A 287 2.48 -7.40 -9.09
C ILE A 287 3.79 -8.17 -9.02
N PHE A 288 4.77 -7.73 -9.81
CA PHE A 288 6.18 -7.98 -9.51
C PHE A 288 6.72 -6.82 -8.68
N MET A 289 7.52 -7.17 -7.68
CA MET A 289 8.07 -6.24 -6.70
C MET A 289 9.57 -6.48 -6.65
N GLU A 290 10.36 -5.45 -6.93
CA GLU A 290 11.81 -5.50 -6.98
C GLU A 290 12.41 -4.43 -6.08
N ALA A 291 13.42 -4.80 -5.30
CA ALA A 291 14.18 -3.88 -4.47
C ALA A 291 15.67 -4.24 -4.48
N TYR A 292 16.53 -3.23 -4.43
CA TYR A 292 17.99 -3.38 -4.30
C TYR A 292 18.59 -2.17 -3.58
N SER A 293 19.30 -2.38 -2.47
CA SER A 293 20.03 -1.33 -1.77
C SER A 293 21.37 -1.01 -2.44
N ILE A 294 21.68 0.28 -2.64
CA ILE A 294 22.75 0.66 -3.57
C ILE A 294 24.12 0.76 -2.87
N GLU A 295 24.20 1.48 -1.75
CA GLU A 295 25.47 1.83 -1.09
C GLU A 295 26.23 0.62 -0.54
N ASP A 296 25.50 -0.42 -0.17
CA ASP A 296 26.05 -1.65 0.40
C ASP A 296 26.08 -2.82 -0.59
N GLY A 297 25.68 -2.57 -1.85
CA GLY A 297 25.71 -3.57 -2.90
C GLY A 297 24.69 -4.69 -2.71
N GLY A 298 23.48 -4.34 -2.28
CA GLY A 298 22.34 -5.25 -2.25
C GLY A 298 22.22 -6.08 -0.98
N GLU A 299 22.62 -5.59 0.20
CA GLU A 299 22.31 -6.29 1.46
C GLU A 299 20.78 -6.45 1.65
N LEU A 300 20.01 -5.45 1.21
CA LEU A 300 18.59 -5.60 0.90
C LEU A 300 18.44 -5.82 -0.60
N GLN A 301 17.95 -7.00 -0.98
CA GLN A 301 17.45 -7.23 -2.33
C GLN A 301 16.34 -8.26 -2.34
N PHE A 302 15.39 -8.10 -3.27
CA PHE A 302 14.42 -9.14 -3.58
C PHE A 302 13.82 -8.95 -4.98
N HIS A 303 13.31 -10.03 -5.51
CA HIS A 303 12.41 -10.05 -6.67
C HIS A 303 11.29 -11.05 -6.40
N VAL A 304 10.09 -10.54 -6.17
CA VAL A 304 8.94 -11.37 -5.81
C VAL A 304 7.74 -11.09 -6.69
N TYR A 305 6.86 -12.08 -6.81
CA TYR A 305 5.53 -11.96 -7.39
C TYR A 305 4.48 -12.13 -6.31
N ILE A 306 3.57 -11.16 -6.21
CA ILE A 306 2.47 -11.15 -5.24
C ILE A 306 1.15 -11.28 -6.02
N PRO A 307 0.44 -12.41 -5.93
CA PRO A 307 -0.83 -12.61 -6.62
C PRO A 307 -1.95 -11.78 -6.00
N ASN A 308 -2.77 -11.17 -6.85
CA ASN A 308 -3.95 -10.39 -6.44
C ASN A 308 -5.13 -11.31 -6.14
N VAL A 309 -5.00 -12.13 -5.10
CA VAL A 309 -5.97 -13.15 -4.70
C VAL A 309 -6.47 -12.91 -3.29
N GLN A 310 -7.67 -13.41 -2.99
CA GLN A 310 -8.21 -13.45 -1.64
C GLN A 310 -8.61 -14.90 -1.32
N PRO A 311 -7.99 -15.55 -0.32
CA PRO A 311 -8.39 -16.89 0.08
C PRO A 311 -9.89 -17.01 0.34
N GLY A 312 -10.53 -18.00 -0.29
CA GLY A 312 -11.97 -18.25 -0.20
C GLY A 312 -12.86 -17.40 -1.13
N ILE A 313 -12.27 -16.57 -2.00
CA ILE A 313 -12.98 -15.75 -2.98
C ILE A 313 -12.50 -16.09 -4.40
N GLU A 314 -13.46 -16.37 -5.29
CA GLU A 314 -13.22 -16.44 -6.73
C GLU A 314 -13.36 -15.05 -7.33
N ILE A 315 -12.42 -14.69 -8.22
CA ILE A 315 -12.34 -13.37 -8.86
C ILE A 315 -12.31 -13.55 -10.37
N ASP A 316 -13.17 -12.83 -11.08
CA ASP A 316 -13.09 -12.62 -12.52
C ASP A 316 -12.20 -11.40 -12.78
N TYR A 317 -11.02 -11.62 -13.35
CA TYR A 317 -10.04 -10.56 -13.59
C TYR A 317 -10.40 -9.68 -14.80
N SER A 318 -11.35 -10.11 -15.64
CA SER A 318 -11.79 -9.31 -16.78
C SER A 318 -12.40 -7.98 -16.33
N ASP A 319 -13.20 -7.99 -15.26
CA ASP A 319 -13.89 -6.81 -14.74
C ASP A 319 -13.78 -6.61 -13.22
N GLY A 320 -13.17 -7.56 -12.50
CA GLY A 320 -13.00 -7.58 -11.06
C GLY A 320 -14.19 -8.12 -10.27
N SER A 321 -15.25 -8.60 -10.92
CA SER A 321 -16.38 -9.23 -10.23
C SER A 321 -15.94 -10.47 -9.45
N ASN A 322 -16.67 -10.78 -8.37
CA ASN A 322 -16.19 -11.74 -7.38
C ASN A 322 -17.35 -12.42 -6.63
N GLN A 323 -17.06 -13.62 -6.13
CA GLN A 323 -17.99 -14.45 -5.38
C GLN A 323 -17.25 -15.33 -4.37
N LEU A 324 -17.96 -15.87 -3.38
CA LEU A 324 -17.40 -16.91 -2.52
C LEU A 324 -17.03 -18.13 -3.38
N ALA A 325 -15.84 -18.69 -3.14
CA ALA A 325 -15.43 -19.95 -3.74
C ALA A 325 -16.36 -21.10 -3.28
N VAL A 326 -16.66 -22.05 -4.17
CA VAL A 326 -17.58 -23.18 -3.92
C VAL A 326 -16.84 -24.43 -3.44
#